data_AF-A0A6J1ILA1-F1
#
_entry.id   AF-A0A6J1ILA1-F1
#
_cell.length_a   1.000
_cell.length_b   1.000
_cell.length_c   1.000
_cell.angle_alpha   90.00
_cell.angle_beta   90.00
_cell.angle_gamma   90.00
#
_symmetry.space_group_name_H-M   'P 1'
#
loop_
_entity.id
_entity.type
_entity.pdbx_description
1 polymer ?
#
loop_
_entity_poly.entity_id
_entity_poly.type
_entity_poly.pdbx_seq_one_letter_code
_entity_poly.pdbx_strand_id
1 'polypeptide(L)'
;MEAIKILHTNSGVGHDSYAKNSLLQQKAISTAWPIIKEALQDFCTHNIPTTFAIADLGCASGPNTLMIVSNLIKQLHHFYQNLPKQSLHYQVFFNDLPANDFNLIFRSLPDFLENLKTQIGDDFGPCFFNGVPGSFYGRLFPNKSLHFVHSSSSLHWLSQAPEGMEMENKGNIFIDSTSPENVIEGFRRQFQKDFSVFLKCRAEEVVAGGGMVVTMLGRTAKEHCYAFELFNLAMKKMVAEGMVEEEKVDRFNMPIFMPTPEEVKAEIHKEGSFMIKRLEVLRTRWNLYNNNSNEIDSSTGGVGIGSSYNVANCIRSVIEPIMTPHFGEPIVEQLFDRYKQIIRAEMFNKRSEFIFLTISLTTI
;
A
#
# COMPACT_ATOMS: atom_id res chain seq x y z
N MET A 1 -9.30 2.41 -18.78
CA MET A 1 -7.89 2.88 -18.69
C MET A 1 -7.06 1.77 -18.03
N GLU A 2 -6.04 1.23 -18.70
CA GLU A 2 -5.19 0.18 -18.11
C GLU A 2 -4.29 0.78 -17.01
N ALA A 3 -4.47 0.36 -15.76
CA ALA A 3 -3.73 0.94 -14.64
C ALA A 3 -2.22 0.66 -14.75
N ILE A 4 -1.83 -0.47 -15.34
CA ILE A 4 -0.43 -0.95 -15.46
C ILE A 4 0.51 0.07 -16.12
N LYS A 5 0.02 0.95 -16.99
CA LYS A 5 0.84 1.91 -17.74
C LYS A 5 1.04 3.26 -17.06
N ILE A 6 0.19 3.61 -16.09
CA ILE A 6 0.13 4.95 -15.51
C ILE A 6 0.18 4.96 -13.98
N LEU A 7 -0.11 3.83 -13.34
CA LEU A 7 -0.10 3.71 -11.90
C LEU A 7 1.35 3.63 -11.42
N HIS A 8 1.80 4.71 -10.78
CA HIS A 8 3.02 4.75 -10.00
C HIS A 8 2.89 5.86 -8.95
N THR A 9 3.74 5.82 -7.93
CA THR A 9 3.83 6.91 -6.95
C THR A 9 4.71 8.04 -7.47
N ASN A 10 4.59 9.25 -6.91
CA ASN A 10 5.50 10.37 -7.20
C ASN A 10 6.95 9.99 -6.87
N SER A 11 7.80 9.98 -7.89
CA SER A 11 9.20 9.54 -7.83
C SER A 11 10.13 10.53 -7.10
N GLY A 12 11.36 10.09 -6.83
CA GLY A 12 12.41 10.91 -6.26
C GLY A 12 12.24 11.27 -4.77
N VAL A 13 12.90 12.36 -4.37
CA VAL A 13 13.00 12.82 -2.96
C VAL A 13 12.53 14.27 -2.78
N GLY A 14 11.80 14.80 -3.76
CA GLY A 14 11.19 16.13 -3.74
C GLY A 14 10.12 16.27 -2.67
N HIS A 15 9.66 17.50 -2.40
CA HIS A 15 8.65 17.78 -1.37
C HIS A 15 7.38 16.93 -1.55
N ASP A 16 6.91 16.74 -2.78
CA ASP A 16 5.69 15.99 -3.10
C ASP A 16 5.94 14.51 -3.45
N SER A 17 7.19 14.04 -3.27
CA SER A 17 7.54 12.64 -3.50
C SER A 17 6.86 11.71 -2.49
N TYR A 18 6.60 10.47 -2.92
CA TYR A 18 6.07 9.45 -2.03
C TYR A 18 7.06 9.08 -0.91
N ALA A 19 8.36 9.11 -1.19
CA ALA A 19 9.40 8.86 -0.19
C ALA A 19 9.30 9.80 1.03
N LYS A 20 8.83 11.05 0.85
CA LYS A 20 8.64 12.02 1.94
C LYS A 20 7.23 12.04 2.54
N ASN A 21 6.24 11.47 1.85
CA ASN A 21 4.82 11.59 2.23
C ASN A 21 4.14 10.24 2.56
N SER A 22 4.91 9.17 2.78
CA SER A 22 4.42 7.81 2.98
C SER A 22 4.38 7.33 4.44
N LEU A 23 4.28 8.26 5.41
CA LEU A 23 4.23 7.94 6.85
C LEU A 23 3.01 7.09 7.24
N LEU A 24 1.88 7.24 6.55
CA LEU A 24 0.69 6.42 6.77
C LEU A 24 0.97 4.95 6.46
N GLN A 25 1.60 4.69 5.33
CA GLN A 25 2.01 3.35 4.90
C GLN A 25 3.07 2.79 5.84
N GLN A 26 4.03 3.62 6.28
CA GLN A 26 5.01 3.23 7.30
C GLN A 26 4.33 2.80 8.61
N LYS A 27 3.31 3.55 9.06
CA LYS A 27 2.56 3.24 10.27
C LYS A 27 1.74 1.97 10.10
N ALA A 28 1.10 1.76 8.95
CA ALA A 28 0.37 0.54 8.64
C ALA A 28 1.29 -0.70 8.72
N ILE A 29 2.48 -0.64 8.10
CA ILE A 29 3.51 -1.70 8.18
C ILE A 29 3.91 -1.94 9.65
N SER A 30 4.17 -0.86 10.40
CA SER A 30 4.60 -0.97 11.81
C SER A 30 3.52 -1.59 12.70
N THR A 31 2.25 -1.24 12.50
CA THR A 31 1.12 -1.83 13.25
C THR A 31 0.90 -3.29 12.85
N ALA A 32 1.14 -3.65 11.59
CA ALA A 32 1.04 -5.02 11.08
C ALA A 32 2.24 -5.91 11.48
N TRP A 33 3.34 -5.32 11.98
CA TRP A 33 4.57 -6.05 12.29
C TRP A 33 4.41 -7.29 13.17
N PRO A 34 3.58 -7.30 14.24
CA PRO A 34 3.36 -8.51 15.03
C PRO A 34 2.83 -9.68 14.19
N ILE A 35 1.93 -9.42 13.25
CA ILE A 35 1.35 -10.43 12.34
C ILE A 35 2.40 -10.90 11.32
N ILE A 36 3.20 -9.98 10.79
CA ILE A 36 4.30 -10.29 9.87
C ILE A 36 5.34 -11.19 10.53
N LYS A 37 5.72 -10.84 11.77
CA LYS A 37 6.68 -11.60 12.56
C LYS A 37 6.16 -13.01 12.88
N GLU A 38 4.91 -13.14 13.29
CA GLU A 38 4.27 -14.44 13.55
C GLU A 38 4.26 -15.33 12.29
N ALA A 39 3.85 -14.78 11.15
CA ALA A 39 3.85 -15.51 9.87
C ALA A 39 5.25 -16.00 9.47
N LEU A 40 6.29 -15.19 9.74
CA LEU A 40 7.68 -15.56 9.49
C LEU A 40 8.14 -16.67 10.45
N GLN A 41 7.76 -16.60 11.73
CA GLN A 41 8.07 -17.61 12.75
C GLN A 41 7.48 -18.97 12.42
N ASP A 42 6.22 -19.00 12.00
CA ASP A 42 5.52 -20.23 11.63
C ASP A 42 6.26 -21.00 10.54
N PHE A 43 6.77 -20.29 9.53
CA PHE A 43 7.56 -20.89 8.45
C PHE A 43 8.92 -21.38 8.94
N CYS A 44 9.66 -20.54 9.67
CA CYS A 44 11.01 -20.84 10.14
C CYS A 44 11.09 -22.01 11.14
N THR A 45 10.00 -22.30 11.85
CA THR A 45 9.93 -23.41 12.82
C THR A 45 9.99 -24.78 12.14
N HIS A 46 9.51 -24.87 10.89
CA HIS A 46 9.37 -26.15 10.18
C HIS A 46 10.39 -26.34 9.07
N ASN A 47 11.03 -25.25 8.60
CA ASN A 47 11.94 -25.26 7.46
C ASN A 47 13.18 -24.39 7.72
N ILE A 48 14.35 -24.87 7.29
CA ILE A 48 15.60 -24.11 7.30
C ILE A 48 16.19 -24.14 5.89
N PRO A 49 15.86 -23.17 5.03
CA PRO A 49 16.46 -23.11 3.70
C PRO A 49 17.88 -22.57 3.78
N THR A 50 18.73 -22.92 2.80
CA THR A 50 20.04 -22.29 2.62
C THR A 50 19.92 -20.89 2.01
N THR A 51 18.87 -20.64 1.23
CA THR A 51 18.54 -19.33 0.67
C THR A 51 17.10 -18.99 1.02
N PHE A 52 16.89 -17.88 1.72
CA PHE A 52 15.57 -17.37 2.06
C PHE A 52 15.16 -16.29 1.07
N ALA A 53 14.17 -16.60 0.25
CA ALA A 53 13.67 -15.71 -0.80
C ALA A 53 12.43 -14.91 -0.32
N ILE A 54 12.56 -13.58 -0.33
CA ILE A 54 11.56 -12.61 0.13
C ILE A 54 11.12 -11.77 -1.07
N ALA A 55 9.82 -11.63 -1.29
CA ALA A 55 9.28 -10.67 -2.25
C ALA A 55 8.47 -9.59 -1.53
N ASP A 56 8.72 -8.32 -1.86
CA ASP A 56 7.90 -7.17 -1.49
C ASP A 56 7.12 -6.70 -2.72
N LEU A 57 5.80 -6.95 -2.76
CA LEU A 57 4.94 -6.73 -3.91
C LEU A 57 4.17 -5.41 -3.82
N GLY A 58 4.46 -4.50 -4.75
CA GLY A 58 4.04 -3.10 -4.70
C GLY A 58 4.91 -2.32 -3.72
N CYS A 59 6.24 -2.38 -3.92
CA CYS A 59 7.22 -1.80 -3.02
C CYS A 59 7.29 -0.25 -3.09
N ALA A 60 6.73 0.34 -4.14
CA ALA A 60 6.87 1.74 -4.53
C ALA A 60 8.35 2.16 -4.54
N SER A 61 8.62 3.42 -4.23
CA SER A 61 9.98 3.94 -4.04
C SER A 61 10.12 4.59 -2.67
N GLY A 62 11.26 4.40 -2.00
CA GLY A 62 11.56 5.11 -0.76
C GLY A 62 11.73 4.22 0.48
N PRO A 63 11.65 4.78 1.70
CA PRO A 63 12.18 4.14 2.90
C PRO A 63 11.37 2.94 3.38
N ASN A 64 10.08 2.85 3.04
CA ASN A 64 9.18 1.84 3.58
C ASN A 64 9.55 0.41 3.14
N THR A 65 9.94 0.21 1.88
CA THR A 65 10.36 -1.12 1.38
C THR A 65 11.65 -1.59 2.04
N LEU A 66 12.64 -0.71 2.20
CA LEU A 66 13.88 -1.04 2.89
C LEU A 66 13.66 -1.28 4.38
N MET A 67 12.75 -0.54 5.02
CA MET A 67 12.38 -0.75 6.42
C MET A 67 11.83 -2.16 6.66
N ILE A 68 10.88 -2.63 5.83
CA ILE A 68 10.32 -3.97 6.01
C ILE A 68 11.38 -5.05 5.74
N VAL A 69 12.19 -4.91 4.69
CA VAL A 69 13.27 -5.86 4.39
C VAL A 69 14.30 -5.91 5.52
N SER A 70 14.69 -4.76 6.09
CA SER A 70 15.55 -4.69 7.28
C SER A 70 14.98 -5.51 8.43
N ASN A 71 13.70 -5.29 8.75
CA ASN A 71 13.04 -5.94 9.87
C ASN A 71 12.95 -7.46 9.66
N LEU A 72 12.63 -7.91 8.44
CA LEU A 72 12.59 -9.33 8.09
C LEU A 72 13.97 -9.98 8.22
N ILE A 73 15.03 -9.38 7.68
CA ILE A 73 16.39 -9.92 7.76
C ILE A 73 16.85 -10.00 9.22
N LYS A 74 16.64 -8.97 10.03
CA LYS A 74 16.95 -8.99 11.47
C LYS A 74 16.23 -10.12 12.19
N GLN A 75 14.96 -10.32 11.86
CA GLN A 75 14.14 -11.32 12.50
C GLN A 75 14.57 -12.75 12.11
N LEU A 76 14.93 -12.96 10.84
CA LEU A 76 15.52 -14.21 10.36
C LEU A 76 16.88 -14.48 11.00
N HIS A 77 17.76 -13.48 11.02
CA HIS A 77 19.06 -13.57 11.68
C HIS A 77 18.92 -14.01 13.14
N HIS A 78 17.94 -13.45 13.87
CA HIS A 78 17.66 -13.86 15.23
C HIS A 78 17.19 -15.33 15.36
N PHE A 79 16.33 -15.82 14.45
CA PHE A 79 15.90 -17.23 14.47
C PHE A 79 17.04 -18.20 14.19
N TYR A 80 17.95 -17.79 13.32
CA TYR A 80 19.03 -18.63 12.82
C TYR A 80 20.39 -18.30 13.45
N GLN A 81 20.42 -17.59 14.58
CA GLN A 81 21.65 -17.18 15.27
C GLN A 81 22.56 -18.36 15.69
N ASN A 82 21.97 -19.56 15.83
CA ASN A 82 22.69 -20.79 16.18
C ASN A 82 23.21 -21.57 14.96
N LEU A 83 22.84 -21.17 13.74
CA LEU A 83 23.40 -21.76 12.53
C LEU A 83 24.80 -21.19 12.26
N PRO A 84 25.67 -21.93 11.55
CA PRO A 84 26.93 -21.36 11.09
C PRO A 84 26.66 -20.10 10.27
N LYS A 85 27.41 -19.03 10.55
CA LYS A 85 27.18 -17.63 10.10
C LYS A 85 27.14 -17.42 8.57
N GLN A 86 27.44 -18.43 7.78
CA GLN A 86 27.42 -18.41 6.31
C GLN A 86 26.33 -19.32 5.71
N SER A 87 25.45 -19.89 6.54
CA SER A 87 24.50 -20.92 6.10
C SER A 87 23.23 -20.36 5.46
N LEU A 88 22.94 -19.07 5.66
CA LEU A 88 21.71 -18.43 5.19
C LEU A 88 22.02 -17.26 4.25
N HIS A 89 21.53 -17.36 3.03
CA HIS A 89 21.55 -16.28 2.05
C HIS A 89 20.18 -15.63 1.96
N TYR A 90 20.10 -14.31 1.78
CA TYR A 90 18.83 -13.62 1.53
C TYR A 90 18.73 -13.26 0.06
N GLN A 91 17.64 -13.67 -0.59
CA GLN A 91 17.29 -13.21 -1.92
C GLN A 91 16.07 -12.32 -1.82
N VAL A 92 16.24 -11.02 -2.04
CA VAL A 92 15.18 -10.02 -1.89
C VAL A 92 14.74 -9.54 -3.26
N PHE A 93 13.44 -9.55 -3.48
CA PHE A 93 12.81 -9.10 -4.71
C PHE A 93 11.90 -7.91 -4.42
N PHE A 94 12.25 -6.76 -4.99
CA PHE A 94 11.42 -5.57 -5.00
C PHE A 94 10.56 -5.59 -6.25
N ASN A 95 9.26 -5.80 -6.11
CA ASN A 95 8.32 -5.77 -7.23
C ASN A 95 7.49 -4.49 -7.19
N ASP A 96 7.35 -3.87 -8.34
CA ASP A 96 6.38 -2.81 -8.61
C ASP A 96 6.10 -2.75 -10.12
N LEU A 97 5.22 -1.87 -10.55
CA LEU A 97 4.94 -1.62 -11.96
C LEU A 97 6.18 -1.03 -12.68
N PRO A 98 6.29 -1.20 -14.01
CA PRO A 98 7.48 -0.78 -14.75
C PRO A 98 7.85 0.70 -14.63
N ALA A 99 6.87 1.57 -14.38
CA ALA A 99 7.07 3.01 -14.23
C ALA A 99 7.63 3.43 -12.86
N ASN A 100 7.76 2.50 -11.91
CA ASN A 100 8.27 2.78 -10.58
C ASN A 100 9.75 3.21 -10.59
N ASP A 101 10.14 4.06 -9.62
CA ASP A 101 11.51 4.54 -9.49
C ASP A 101 12.36 3.53 -8.71
N PHE A 102 12.73 2.43 -9.38
CA PHE A 102 13.66 1.42 -8.86
C PHE A 102 15.08 1.99 -8.64
N ASN A 103 15.46 3.01 -9.40
CA ASN A 103 16.78 3.65 -9.27
C ASN A 103 16.95 4.25 -7.88
N LEU A 104 15.90 4.85 -7.31
CA LEU A 104 15.95 5.36 -5.94
C LEU A 104 16.23 4.24 -4.93
N ILE A 105 15.59 3.08 -5.06
CA ILE A 105 15.82 1.93 -4.18
C ILE A 105 17.29 1.46 -4.30
N PHE A 106 17.76 1.24 -5.53
CA PHE A 106 19.09 0.69 -5.76
C PHE A 106 20.22 1.62 -5.31
N ARG A 107 20.05 2.95 -5.47
CA ARG A 107 21.01 3.92 -4.95
C ARG A 107 21.09 3.93 -3.42
N SER A 108 20.02 3.54 -2.72
CA SER A 108 19.98 3.46 -1.25
C SER A 108 20.50 2.14 -0.67
N LEU A 109 20.78 1.12 -1.50
CA LEU A 109 21.24 -0.19 -1.02
C LEU A 109 22.59 -0.18 -0.28
N PRO A 110 23.61 0.62 -0.68
CA PRO A 110 24.87 0.68 0.06
C PRO A 110 24.67 1.15 1.50
N ASP A 111 24.01 2.29 1.70
CA ASP A 111 23.72 2.85 3.04
C ASP A 111 22.83 1.90 3.85
N PHE A 112 21.86 1.26 3.19
CA PHE A 112 21.01 0.25 3.82
C PHE A 112 21.81 -0.92 4.39
N LEU A 113 22.74 -1.47 3.61
CA LEU A 113 23.58 -2.58 4.05
C LEU A 113 24.52 -2.17 5.18
N GLU A 114 25.13 -0.98 5.11
CA GLU A 114 25.99 -0.46 6.18
C GLU A 114 25.21 -0.28 7.50
N ASN A 115 23.99 0.27 7.41
CA ASN A 115 23.10 0.42 8.56
C ASN A 115 22.72 -0.94 9.15
N LEU A 116 22.36 -1.91 8.31
CA LEU A 116 22.05 -3.28 8.75
C LEU A 116 23.25 -3.91 9.47
N LYS A 117 24.47 -3.77 8.94
CA LYS A 117 25.71 -4.24 9.58
C LYS A 117 25.95 -3.60 10.94
N THR A 118 25.67 -2.31 11.07
CA THR A 118 25.81 -1.60 12.35
C THR A 118 24.80 -2.10 13.39
N GLN A 119 23.61 -2.52 12.96
CA GLN A 119 22.53 -2.93 13.86
C GLN A 119 22.60 -4.39 14.31
N ILE A 120 23.05 -5.30 13.45
CA ILE A 120 23.06 -6.75 13.74
C ILE A 120 24.41 -7.44 13.49
N GLY A 121 25.48 -6.68 13.20
CA GLY A 121 26.80 -7.24 12.88
C GLY A 121 26.97 -7.56 11.39
N ASP A 122 28.17 -7.98 10.99
CA ASP A 122 28.49 -8.34 9.58
C ASP A 122 28.32 -9.84 9.29
N ASP A 123 27.65 -10.57 10.18
CA ASP A 123 27.54 -12.03 10.15
C ASP A 123 26.11 -12.55 9.88
N PHE A 124 25.20 -11.69 9.41
CA PHE A 124 23.84 -12.11 9.07
C PHE A 124 23.74 -12.93 7.78
N GLY A 125 24.77 -12.92 6.94
CA GLY A 125 24.83 -13.62 5.65
C GLY A 125 24.67 -12.68 4.45
N PRO A 126 25.03 -13.12 3.24
CA PRO A 126 24.94 -12.29 2.04
C PRO A 126 23.49 -11.97 1.64
N CYS A 127 23.26 -10.74 1.18
CA CYS A 127 21.98 -10.29 0.63
C CYS A 127 22.10 -10.02 -0.87
N PHE A 128 21.16 -10.56 -1.65
CA PHE A 128 21.04 -10.37 -3.09
C PHE A 128 19.74 -9.63 -3.39
N PHE A 129 19.83 -8.39 -3.85
CA PHE A 129 18.68 -7.54 -4.14
C PHE A 129 18.36 -7.53 -5.63
N ASN A 130 17.08 -7.63 -5.96
CA ASN A 130 16.59 -7.73 -7.33
C ASN A 130 15.38 -6.81 -7.51
N GLY A 131 15.30 -6.11 -8.65
CA GLY A 131 14.06 -5.45 -9.08
C GLY A 131 13.28 -6.33 -10.03
N VAL A 132 11.96 -6.38 -9.85
CA VAL A 132 11.04 -7.20 -10.66
C VAL A 132 9.93 -6.30 -11.18
N PRO A 133 10.12 -5.64 -12.33
CA PRO A 133 9.11 -4.77 -12.92
C PRO A 133 7.97 -5.61 -13.52
N GLY A 134 6.74 -5.38 -13.08
CA GLY A 134 5.57 -6.08 -13.59
C GLY A 134 4.39 -6.03 -12.64
N SER A 135 3.19 -6.28 -13.17
CA SER A 135 1.98 -6.37 -12.36
C SER A 135 1.97 -7.67 -11.55
N PHE A 136 1.66 -7.57 -10.26
CA PHE A 136 1.41 -8.74 -9.40
C PHE A 136 0.08 -9.45 -9.73
N TYR A 137 -0.73 -8.93 -10.66
CA TYR A 137 -1.87 -9.62 -11.26
C TYR A 137 -1.45 -10.55 -12.39
N GLY A 138 -0.21 -11.06 -12.32
CA GLY A 138 0.37 -12.03 -13.24
C GLY A 138 1.52 -12.79 -12.56
N ARG A 139 2.13 -13.69 -13.33
CA ARG A 139 3.35 -14.41 -12.92
C ARG A 139 4.54 -13.46 -12.96
N LEU A 140 5.30 -13.43 -11.87
CA LEU A 140 6.49 -12.61 -11.66
C LEU A 140 7.74 -13.46 -11.37
N PHE A 141 7.53 -14.66 -10.81
CA PHE A 141 8.61 -15.52 -10.34
C PHE A 141 8.45 -16.94 -10.88
N PRO A 142 9.51 -17.75 -10.95
CA PRO A 142 9.40 -19.19 -11.22
C PRO A 142 8.56 -19.93 -10.18
N ASN A 143 8.14 -21.15 -10.49
CA ASN A 143 7.38 -21.97 -9.56
C ASN A 143 8.20 -22.25 -8.30
N LYS A 144 7.55 -22.15 -7.13
CA LYS A 144 8.11 -22.52 -5.83
C LYS A 144 9.49 -21.89 -5.54
N SER A 145 9.67 -20.63 -5.91
CA SER A 145 10.91 -19.88 -5.69
C SER A 145 10.85 -18.91 -4.52
N LEU A 146 9.67 -18.63 -3.96
CA LEU A 146 9.49 -17.68 -2.86
C LEU A 146 9.18 -18.38 -1.54
N HIS A 147 9.83 -17.93 -0.47
CA HIS A 147 9.60 -18.44 0.90
C HIS A 147 8.64 -17.53 1.68
N PHE A 148 8.77 -16.21 1.45
CA PHE A 148 7.92 -15.23 2.11
C PHE A 148 7.52 -14.10 1.15
N VAL A 149 6.25 -13.75 1.14
CA VAL A 149 5.70 -12.64 0.37
C VAL A 149 5.14 -11.60 1.32
N HIS A 150 5.58 -10.36 1.16
CA HIS A 150 5.01 -9.20 1.81
C HIS A 150 4.37 -8.30 0.75
N SER A 151 3.23 -7.71 1.08
CA SER A 151 2.59 -6.69 0.26
C SER A 151 1.87 -5.72 1.19
N SER A 152 2.16 -4.43 1.09
CA SER A 152 1.51 -3.41 1.91
C SER A 152 1.05 -2.22 1.09
N SER A 153 -0.20 -1.83 1.30
CA SER A 153 -0.84 -0.67 0.67
C SER A 153 -0.82 -0.70 -0.87
N SER A 154 -0.93 -1.88 -1.48
CA SER A 154 -0.91 -2.02 -2.94
C SER A 154 -2.10 -2.80 -3.53
N LEU A 155 -2.62 -3.82 -2.84
CA LEU A 155 -3.70 -4.68 -3.38
C LEU A 155 -5.10 -4.08 -3.43
N HIS A 156 -5.28 -2.84 -2.99
CA HIS A 156 -6.52 -2.08 -3.21
C HIS A 156 -6.54 -1.41 -4.59
N TRP A 157 -5.39 -1.31 -5.28
CA TRP A 157 -5.30 -0.84 -6.65
C TRP A 157 -5.71 -1.93 -7.62
N LEU A 158 -6.74 -1.68 -8.41
CA LEU A 158 -7.26 -2.61 -9.40
C LEU A 158 -6.39 -2.61 -10.67
N SER A 159 -6.46 -3.69 -11.45
CA SER A 159 -5.81 -3.77 -12.76
C SER A 159 -6.38 -2.74 -13.75
N GLN A 160 -7.65 -2.37 -13.57
CA GLN A 160 -8.37 -1.36 -14.33
C GLN A 160 -9.60 -0.87 -13.55
N ALA A 161 -10.11 0.31 -13.90
CA ALA A 161 -11.46 0.68 -13.50
C ALA A 161 -12.49 -0.21 -14.23
N PRO A 162 -13.66 -0.52 -13.64
CA PRO A 162 -14.68 -1.33 -14.30
C PRO A 162 -15.13 -0.71 -15.63
N GLU A 163 -15.07 -1.50 -16.70
CA GLU A 163 -15.50 -1.06 -18.04
C GLU A 163 -17.01 -0.82 -18.10
N GLY A 164 -17.42 0.22 -18.82
CA GLY A 164 -18.84 0.54 -19.04
C GLY A 164 -19.53 1.17 -17.84
N MET A 165 -18.75 1.59 -16.83
CA MET A 165 -19.25 2.25 -15.62
C MET A 165 -18.72 3.68 -15.49
N GLU A 166 -17.99 4.18 -16.48
CA GLU A 166 -17.38 5.49 -16.43
C GLU A 166 -18.42 6.57 -16.16
N MET A 167 -19.44 6.67 -17.01
CA MET A 167 -20.50 7.69 -16.93
C MET A 167 -21.55 7.45 -15.82
N GLU A 168 -21.43 6.36 -15.07
CA GLU A 168 -22.41 5.96 -14.06
C GLU A 168 -22.10 6.57 -12.68
N ASN A 169 -20.83 6.85 -12.37
CA ASN A 169 -20.41 7.44 -11.08
C ASN A 169 -20.42 8.97 -11.12
N LYS A 170 -21.56 9.57 -11.48
CA LYS A 170 -21.65 11.01 -11.80
C LYS A 170 -21.13 11.93 -10.67
N GLY A 171 -20.28 12.86 -11.05
CA GLY A 171 -19.65 13.86 -10.18
C GLY A 171 -18.63 13.29 -9.19
N ASN A 172 -18.29 12.00 -9.27
CA ASN A 172 -17.42 11.30 -8.34
C ASN A 172 -16.29 10.59 -9.09
N ILE A 173 -15.07 10.65 -8.55
CA ILE A 173 -13.94 9.88 -9.08
C ILE A 173 -13.59 8.68 -8.21
N PHE A 174 -13.96 8.72 -6.93
CA PHE A 174 -13.87 7.60 -5.99
C PHE A 174 -15.26 7.07 -5.68
N ILE A 175 -15.34 5.78 -5.32
CA ILE A 175 -16.57 5.22 -4.73
C ILE A 175 -16.78 5.81 -3.34
N ASP A 176 -17.95 6.40 -3.13
CA ASP A 176 -18.42 6.86 -1.83
C ASP A 176 -19.86 6.41 -1.55
N SER A 177 -20.42 6.88 -0.44
CA SER A 177 -21.79 6.59 -0.01
C SER A 177 -22.89 7.09 -0.96
N THR A 178 -22.56 7.94 -1.94
CA THR A 178 -23.48 8.46 -2.95
C THR A 178 -23.38 7.73 -4.29
N SER A 179 -22.38 6.86 -4.47
CA SER A 179 -22.21 6.08 -5.70
C SER A 179 -23.36 5.07 -5.90
N PRO A 180 -23.86 4.89 -7.14
CA PRO A 180 -24.88 3.89 -7.44
C PRO A 180 -24.44 2.45 -7.13
N GLU A 181 -25.36 1.58 -6.70
CA GLU A 181 -25.04 0.20 -6.33
C GLU A 181 -24.43 -0.60 -7.49
N ASN A 182 -24.86 -0.36 -8.74
CA ASN A 182 -24.26 -1.00 -9.92
C ASN A 182 -22.77 -0.66 -10.10
N VAL A 183 -22.37 0.57 -9.75
CA VAL A 183 -20.96 1.01 -9.77
C VAL A 183 -20.19 0.27 -8.67
N ILE A 184 -20.69 0.29 -7.43
CA ILE A 184 -20.05 -0.38 -6.29
C ILE A 184 -19.83 -1.87 -6.59
N GLU A 185 -20.86 -2.53 -7.12
CA GLU A 185 -20.83 -3.94 -7.48
C GLU A 185 -19.88 -4.23 -8.65
N GLY A 186 -19.74 -3.32 -9.63
CA GLY A 186 -18.75 -3.48 -10.69
C GLY A 186 -17.32 -3.44 -10.19
N PHE A 187 -17.00 -2.50 -9.30
CA PHE A 187 -15.70 -2.44 -8.64
C PHE A 187 -15.44 -3.65 -7.76
N ARG A 188 -16.47 -4.15 -7.04
CA ARG A 188 -16.40 -5.39 -6.28
C ARG A 188 -16.03 -6.58 -7.18
N ARG A 189 -16.69 -6.73 -8.33
CA ARG A 189 -16.37 -7.80 -9.30
C ARG A 189 -14.96 -7.68 -9.86
N GLN A 190 -14.53 -6.46 -10.17
CA GLN A 190 -13.18 -6.20 -10.66
C GLN A 190 -12.13 -6.58 -9.60
N PHE A 191 -12.34 -6.18 -8.33
CA PHE A 191 -11.52 -6.61 -7.21
C PHE A 191 -11.47 -8.13 -7.06
N GLN A 192 -12.61 -8.82 -7.10
CA GLN A 192 -12.67 -10.28 -6.98
C GLN A 192 -11.87 -10.96 -8.10
N LYS A 193 -12.01 -10.48 -9.34
CA LYS A 193 -11.24 -10.98 -10.50
C LYS A 193 -9.74 -10.80 -10.26
N ASP A 194 -9.31 -9.58 -9.93
CA ASP A 194 -7.91 -9.23 -9.74
C ASP A 194 -7.28 -9.98 -8.56
N PHE A 195 -7.97 -10.03 -7.42
CA PHE A 195 -7.50 -10.70 -6.23
C PHE A 195 -7.44 -12.23 -6.41
N SER A 196 -8.40 -12.83 -7.13
CA SER A 196 -8.33 -14.25 -7.50
C SER A 196 -7.12 -14.56 -8.38
N VAL A 197 -6.82 -13.70 -9.36
CA VAL A 197 -5.63 -13.85 -10.22
C VAL A 197 -4.34 -13.70 -9.41
N PHE A 198 -4.28 -12.71 -8.51
CA PHE A 198 -3.16 -12.52 -7.59
C PHE A 198 -2.90 -13.80 -6.80
N LEU A 199 -3.92 -14.33 -6.11
CA LEU A 199 -3.82 -15.55 -5.30
C LEU A 199 -3.31 -16.73 -6.13
N LYS A 200 -3.91 -17.00 -7.30
CA LYS A 200 -3.45 -18.09 -8.19
C LYS A 200 -1.98 -17.97 -8.59
N CYS A 201 -1.55 -16.76 -8.98
CA CYS A 201 -0.15 -16.54 -9.35
C CYS A 201 0.77 -16.77 -8.15
N ARG A 202 0.42 -16.26 -6.97
CA ARG A 202 1.22 -16.45 -5.75
C ARG A 202 1.27 -17.91 -5.32
N ALA A 203 0.19 -18.67 -5.48
CA ALA A 203 0.13 -20.08 -5.13
C ALA A 203 1.13 -20.93 -5.92
N GLU A 204 1.36 -20.60 -7.19
CA GLU A 204 2.36 -21.28 -8.03
C GLU A 204 3.79 -20.94 -7.63
N GLU A 205 4.04 -19.71 -7.17
CA GLU A 205 5.37 -19.15 -6.93
C GLU A 205 5.88 -19.36 -5.51
N VAL A 206 4.98 -19.43 -4.53
CA VAL A 206 5.33 -19.64 -3.12
C VAL A 206 5.49 -21.13 -2.82
N VAL A 207 6.57 -21.47 -2.12
CA VAL A 207 6.85 -22.85 -1.66
C VAL A 207 5.72 -23.38 -0.77
N ALA A 208 5.58 -24.71 -0.69
CA ALA A 208 4.65 -25.32 0.25
C ALA A 208 4.96 -24.87 1.69
N GLY A 209 3.93 -24.48 2.44
CA GLY A 209 4.09 -23.88 3.76
C GLY A 209 4.65 -22.45 3.79
N GLY A 210 5.04 -21.88 2.64
CA GLY A 210 5.54 -20.51 2.56
C GLY A 210 4.50 -19.48 3.00
N GLY A 211 4.98 -18.40 3.61
CA GLY A 211 4.15 -17.37 4.22
C GLY A 211 3.86 -16.21 3.26
N MET A 212 2.66 -15.63 3.36
CA MET A 212 2.31 -14.40 2.67
C MET A 212 1.53 -13.48 3.60
N VAL A 213 2.00 -12.24 3.76
CA VAL A 213 1.30 -11.22 4.55
C VAL A 213 0.95 -10.03 3.67
N VAL A 214 -0.36 -9.77 3.60
CA VAL A 214 -0.95 -8.71 2.80
C VAL A 214 -1.58 -7.69 3.73
N THR A 215 -1.23 -6.41 3.58
CA THR A 215 -1.89 -5.28 4.21
C THR A 215 -2.46 -4.37 3.12
N MET A 216 -3.77 -4.12 3.10
CA MET A 216 -4.40 -3.26 2.09
C MET A 216 -5.41 -2.30 2.72
N LEU A 217 -5.72 -1.18 2.07
CA LEU A 217 -6.85 -0.36 2.47
C LEU A 217 -8.13 -1.20 2.36
N GLY A 218 -9.00 -1.06 3.36
CA GLY A 218 -10.30 -1.72 3.37
C GLY A 218 -11.35 -0.86 4.04
N ARG A 219 -12.50 -1.48 4.30
CA ARG A 219 -13.63 -0.82 4.95
C ARG A 219 -14.37 -1.76 5.89
N THR A 220 -15.14 -1.19 6.80
CA THR A 220 -16.23 -1.93 7.48
C THR A 220 -17.53 -1.72 6.70
N ALA A 221 -18.55 -2.57 6.95
CA ALA A 221 -19.75 -2.71 6.11
C ALA A 221 -20.50 -1.41 5.73
N LYS A 222 -20.29 -0.29 6.43
CA LYS A 222 -20.97 0.99 6.17
C LYS A 222 -20.04 2.20 6.01
N GLU A 223 -18.72 2.02 6.09
CA GLU A 223 -17.77 3.15 6.12
C GLU A 223 -17.02 3.24 4.79
N HIS A 224 -17.31 4.24 3.95
CA HIS A 224 -16.43 4.60 2.84
C HIS A 224 -15.24 5.42 3.37
N CYS A 225 -14.15 5.51 2.61
CA CYS A 225 -12.98 6.26 3.05
C CYS A 225 -13.28 7.76 3.02
N TYR A 226 -13.38 8.37 4.22
CA TYR A 226 -13.70 9.78 4.34
C TYR A 226 -12.75 10.71 3.57
N ALA A 227 -11.47 10.33 3.45
CA ALA A 227 -10.49 11.10 2.68
C ALA A 227 -10.90 11.20 1.20
N PHE A 228 -11.43 10.11 0.64
CA PHE A 228 -11.89 10.07 -0.75
C PHE A 228 -13.23 10.78 -0.95
N GLU A 229 -14.12 10.75 0.05
CA GLU A 229 -15.35 11.55 0.03
C GLU A 229 -15.03 13.06 -0.02
N LEU A 230 -14.07 13.51 0.79
CA LEU A 230 -13.60 14.90 0.76
C LEU A 230 -12.89 15.26 -0.55
N PHE A 231 -12.27 14.28 -1.20
CA PHE A 231 -11.68 14.46 -2.53
C PHE A 231 -12.76 14.66 -3.60
N ASN A 232 -13.82 13.84 -3.60
CA ASN A 232 -14.99 14.02 -4.45
C ASN A 232 -15.64 15.40 -4.20
N LEU A 233 -15.73 15.86 -2.95
CA LEU A 233 -16.21 17.20 -2.63
C LEU A 233 -15.35 18.31 -3.25
N ALA A 234 -14.02 18.17 -3.24
CA ALA A 234 -13.12 19.12 -3.88
C ALA A 234 -13.35 19.19 -5.40
N MET A 235 -13.49 18.04 -6.06
CA MET A 235 -13.82 17.94 -7.48
C MET A 235 -15.16 18.60 -7.82
N LYS A 236 -16.21 18.30 -7.05
CA LYS A 236 -17.55 18.90 -7.25
C LYS A 236 -17.53 20.42 -7.14
N LYS A 237 -16.76 20.99 -6.20
CA LYS A 237 -16.57 22.45 -6.09
C LYS A 237 -15.90 23.03 -7.33
N MET A 238 -14.87 22.37 -7.87
CA MET A 238 -14.20 22.83 -9.10
C MET A 238 -15.13 22.79 -10.32
N VAL A 239 -16.02 21.79 -10.41
CA VAL A 239 -17.05 21.74 -11.46
C VAL A 239 -18.05 22.89 -11.30
N ALA A 240 -18.55 23.12 -10.09
CA ALA A 240 -19.50 24.20 -9.81
C ALA A 240 -18.93 25.60 -10.10
N GLU A 241 -17.62 25.77 -9.95
CA GLU A 241 -16.88 27.01 -10.28
C GLU A 241 -16.51 27.12 -11.77
N GLY A 242 -16.85 26.12 -12.60
CA GLY A 242 -16.54 26.10 -14.03
C GLY A 242 -15.07 25.86 -14.35
N MET A 243 -14.26 25.38 -13.39
CA MET A 243 -12.84 25.10 -13.59
C MET A 243 -12.58 23.78 -14.31
N VAL A 244 -13.51 22.83 -14.19
CA VAL A 244 -13.45 21.51 -14.83
C VAL A 244 -14.83 21.19 -15.39
N GLU A 245 -14.87 20.69 -16.62
CA GLU A 245 -16.09 20.20 -17.24
C GLU A 245 -16.61 18.97 -16.47
N GLU A 246 -17.91 18.94 -16.15
CA GLU A 246 -18.55 17.83 -15.43
C GLU A 246 -18.32 16.49 -16.14
N GLU A 247 -18.48 16.47 -17.47
CA GLU A 247 -18.24 15.27 -18.29
C GLU A 247 -16.80 14.75 -18.17
N LYS A 248 -15.82 15.63 -17.94
CA LYS A 248 -14.41 15.23 -17.73
C LYS A 248 -14.23 14.52 -16.40
N VAL A 249 -15.01 14.90 -15.38
CA VAL A 249 -15.04 14.22 -14.07
C VAL A 249 -15.77 12.89 -14.20
N ASP A 250 -16.95 12.88 -14.81
CA ASP A 250 -17.77 11.68 -14.99
C ASP A 250 -17.01 10.58 -15.74
N ARG A 251 -16.19 10.93 -16.75
CA ARG A 251 -15.42 9.93 -17.50
C ARG A 251 -14.25 9.31 -16.73
N PHE A 252 -13.94 9.78 -15.52
CA PHE A 252 -12.77 9.35 -14.77
C PHE A 252 -13.15 8.65 -13.47
N ASN A 253 -12.72 7.40 -13.34
CA ASN A 253 -12.87 6.63 -12.13
C ASN A 253 -11.50 6.13 -11.66
N MET A 254 -11.19 6.35 -10.40
CA MET A 254 -9.96 5.87 -9.80
C MET A 254 -10.02 4.34 -9.70
N PRO A 255 -9.03 3.57 -10.20
CA PRO A 255 -9.03 2.11 -10.16
C PRO A 255 -8.67 1.61 -8.76
N ILE A 256 -9.49 1.92 -7.77
CA ILE A 256 -9.29 1.56 -6.36
C ILE A 256 -10.56 0.95 -5.79
N PHE A 257 -10.41 -0.15 -5.06
CA PHE A 257 -11.50 -0.73 -4.29
C PHE A 257 -11.02 -1.08 -2.89
N MET A 258 -11.82 -0.71 -1.90
CA MET A 258 -11.58 -1.04 -0.50
C MET A 258 -12.53 -2.18 -0.11
N PRO A 259 -12.04 -3.43 -0.03
CA PRO A 259 -12.88 -4.54 0.34
C PRO A 259 -13.17 -4.56 1.85
N THR A 260 -14.21 -5.29 2.21
CA THR A 260 -14.52 -5.70 3.58
C THR A 260 -13.73 -6.96 3.97
N PRO A 261 -13.53 -7.22 5.28
CA PRO A 261 -12.98 -8.50 5.75
C PRO A 261 -13.69 -9.72 5.16
N GLU A 262 -15.02 -9.64 5.01
CA GLU A 262 -15.87 -10.72 4.50
C GLU A 262 -15.62 -10.96 3.00
N GLU A 263 -15.54 -9.90 2.20
CA GLU A 263 -15.22 -9.98 0.76
C GLU A 263 -13.83 -10.61 0.53
N VAL A 264 -12.83 -10.24 1.35
CA VAL A 264 -11.47 -10.81 1.28
C VAL A 264 -11.47 -12.29 1.66
N LYS A 265 -12.10 -12.66 2.79
CA LYS A 265 -12.18 -14.07 3.23
C LYS A 265 -12.90 -14.94 2.21
N ALA A 266 -14.01 -14.44 1.65
CA ALA A 266 -14.79 -15.17 0.67
C ALA A 266 -13.96 -15.51 -0.57
N GLU A 267 -13.19 -14.56 -1.10
CA GLU A 267 -12.38 -14.81 -2.30
C GLU A 267 -11.18 -15.73 -2.01
N ILE A 268 -10.53 -15.62 -0.85
CA ILE A 268 -9.44 -16.55 -0.45
C ILE A 268 -9.96 -17.99 -0.34
N HIS A 269 -11.10 -18.19 0.32
CA HIS A 269 -11.68 -19.53 0.43
C HIS A 269 -12.18 -20.08 -0.91
N LYS A 270 -12.71 -19.21 -1.78
CA LYS A 270 -13.17 -19.58 -3.12
C LYS A 270 -12.01 -19.98 -4.04
N GLU A 271 -10.87 -19.31 -3.95
CA GLU A 271 -9.68 -19.65 -4.72
C GLU A 271 -9.01 -20.93 -4.19
N GLY A 272 -8.83 -21.04 -2.87
CA GLY A 272 -8.53 -22.29 -2.17
C GLY A 272 -7.06 -22.69 -2.05
N SER A 273 -6.11 -21.91 -2.55
CA SER A 273 -4.68 -22.25 -2.48
C SER A 273 -3.97 -21.86 -1.17
N PHE A 274 -4.63 -21.04 -0.35
CA PHE A 274 -4.06 -20.52 0.90
C PHE A 274 -4.96 -20.77 2.10
N MET A 275 -4.34 -21.10 3.23
CA MET A 275 -4.98 -21.04 4.54
C MET A 275 -4.84 -19.66 5.16
N ILE A 276 -5.94 -19.12 5.68
CA ILE A 276 -5.92 -17.89 6.49
C ILE A 276 -5.44 -18.23 7.89
N LYS A 277 -4.25 -17.73 8.25
CA LYS A 277 -3.71 -17.84 9.61
C LYS A 277 -4.29 -16.78 10.52
N ARG A 278 -4.37 -15.55 10.03
CA ARG A 278 -4.85 -14.39 10.78
C ARG A 278 -5.43 -13.35 9.83
N LEU A 279 -6.50 -12.67 10.26
CA LEU A 279 -7.03 -11.51 9.57
C LEU A 279 -7.43 -10.47 10.61
N GLU A 280 -6.84 -9.28 10.52
CA GLU A 280 -7.12 -8.16 11.43
C GLU A 280 -7.51 -6.90 10.68
N VAL A 281 -8.36 -6.11 11.35
CA VAL A 281 -8.75 -4.78 10.92
C VAL A 281 -7.98 -3.77 11.75
N LEU A 282 -7.03 -3.08 11.13
CA LEU A 282 -6.18 -2.09 11.77
C LEU A 282 -6.68 -0.69 11.42
N ARG A 283 -6.69 0.21 12.40
CA ARG A 283 -7.13 1.61 12.23
C ARG A 283 -5.96 2.55 12.42
N THR A 284 -5.80 3.49 11.49
CA THR A 284 -4.75 4.50 11.55
C THR A 284 -5.35 5.90 11.43
N ARG A 285 -5.18 6.72 12.47
CA ARG A 285 -5.68 8.10 12.48
C ARG A 285 -4.94 8.99 11.49
N TRP A 286 -5.63 10.00 10.97
CA TRP A 286 -5.02 11.04 10.13
C TRP A 286 -3.95 11.84 10.85
N ASN A 287 -4.13 12.09 12.16
CA ASN A 287 -3.18 12.84 12.98
C ASN A 287 -2.05 11.94 13.49
N LEU A 288 -1.13 11.55 12.61
CA LEU A 288 -0.06 10.60 12.92
C LEU A 288 0.96 11.11 13.96
N TYR A 289 1.09 12.42 14.14
CA TYR A 289 2.06 13.03 15.08
C TYR A 289 1.52 13.32 16.49
N ASN A 290 0.20 13.23 16.73
CA ASN A 290 -0.39 13.63 18.02
C ASN A 290 -0.22 12.61 19.17
N ASN A 291 0.54 11.53 18.97
CA ASN A 291 0.72 10.49 20.00
C ASN A 291 2.06 10.59 20.75
N ASN A 292 2.88 11.63 20.53
CA ASN A 292 4.20 11.77 21.18
C ASN A 292 4.47 13.15 21.81
N SER A 293 3.49 13.80 22.44
CA SER A 293 3.81 14.91 23.35
C SER A 293 2.86 14.99 24.56
N ASN A 294 3.40 14.67 25.73
CA ASN A 294 2.97 15.22 27.01
C ASN A 294 3.37 16.71 27.13
N GLU A 295 3.24 17.49 26.07
CA GLU A 295 3.45 18.95 26.11
C GLU A 295 2.18 19.62 25.61
N ILE A 296 1.25 19.77 26.55
CA ILE A 296 0.21 20.78 26.48
C ILE A 296 0.94 22.10 26.77
N ASP A 297 1.34 22.83 25.73
CA ASP A 297 1.65 24.25 25.91
C ASP A 297 0.37 25.06 25.73
N SER A 298 -0.36 25.21 26.83
CA SER A 298 -1.61 25.96 26.94
C SER A 298 -1.34 27.46 27.05
N SER A 299 -0.67 28.08 26.08
CA SER A 299 -0.32 29.50 26.21
C SER A 299 -0.28 30.34 24.93
N THR A 300 -0.60 29.81 23.74
CA THR A 300 -0.78 30.67 22.55
C THR A 300 -2.01 30.31 21.75
N GLY A 301 -2.96 31.26 21.66
CA GLY A 301 -4.08 31.22 20.72
C GLY A 301 -3.61 31.46 19.28
N GLY A 302 -2.69 30.64 18.80
CA GLY A 302 -2.05 30.74 17.49
C GLY A 302 -2.14 29.43 16.73
N VAL A 303 -2.35 29.54 15.42
CA VAL A 303 -2.33 28.49 14.39
C VAL A 303 -1.37 27.36 14.77
N GLY A 304 -1.92 26.15 14.98
CA GLY A 304 -1.14 24.93 15.20
C GLY A 304 -0.34 24.54 13.95
N ILE A 305 0.74 25.25 13.70
CA ILE A 305 1.83 24.88 12.78
C ILE A 305 2.64 23.81 13.52
N GLY A 306 2.23 22.55 13.41
CA GLY A 306 2.90 21.47 14.15
C GLY A 306 2.60 20.03 13.73
N SER A 307 1.79 19.79 12.71
CA SER A 307 1.66 18.45 12.11
C SER A 307 2.46 18.43 10.81
N SER A 308 3.70 17.92 10.83
CA SER A 308 4.49 17.72 9.60
C SER A 308 3.87 16.67 8.67
N TYR A 309 2.96 15.83 9.17
CA TYR A 309 2.16 14.93 8.33
C TYR A 309 0.95 15.67 7.77
N ASN A 310 0.82 15.64 6.45
CA ASN A 310 -0.32 16.19 5.74
C ASN A 310 -0.98 15.08 4.92
N VAL A 311 -2.18 14.65 5.32
CA VAL A 311 -2.98 13.65 4.59
C VAL A 311 -3.14 14.02 3.12
N ALA A 312 -3.32 15.31 2.82
CA ALA A 312 -3.46 15.77 1.44
C ALA A 312 -2.19 15.51 0.61
N ASN A 313 -0.99 15.74 1.17
CA ASN A 313 0.26 15.42 0.49
C ASN A 313 0.48 13.91 0.37
N CYS A 314 0.08 13.14 1.39
CA CYS A 314 0.14 11.68 1.33
C CYS A 314 -0.69 11.13 0.17
N ILE A 315 -1.95 11.57 0.06
CA ILE A 315 -2.83 11.21 -1.06
C ILE A 315 -2.25 11.72 -2.38
N ARG A 316 -1.80 12.98 -2.45
CA ARG A 316 -1.16 13.56 -3.64
C ARG A 316 -0.04 12.69 -4.18
N SER A 317 0.87 12.29 -3.30
CA SER A 317 2.05 11.49 -3.67
C SER A 317 1.73 10.12 -4.28
N VAL A 318 0.49 9.65 -4.17
CA VAL A 318 0.04 8.36 -4.70
C VAL A 318 -0.85 8.54 -5.93
N ILE A 319 -1.73 9.54 -5.97
CA ILE A 319 -2.77 9.62 -7.02
C ILE A 319 -2.47 10.66 -8.11
N GLU A 320 -1.59 11.62 -7.87
CA GLU A 320 -1.23 12.67 -8.84
C GLU A 320 -0.80 12.10 -10.20
N PRO A 321 0.06 11.06 -10.29
CA PRO A 321 0.48 10.51 -11.58
C PRO A 321 -0.65 9.92 -12.44
N ILE A 322 -1.71 9.42 -11.80
CA ILE A 322 -2.88 8.85 -12.47
C ILE A 322 -3.80 9.97 -12.97
N MET A 323 -3.89 11.07 -12.22
CA MET A 323 -4.79 12.18 -12.52
C MET A 323 -4.23 13.12 -13.58
N THR A 324 -2.93 13.41 -13.55
CA THR A 324 -2.30 14.41 -14.41
C THR A 324 -2.51 14.15 -15.91
N PRO A 325 -2.38 12.92 -16.44
CA PRO A 325 -2.64 12.65 -17.86
C PRO A 325 -4.07 12.94 -18.30
N HIS A 326 -5.05 12.83 -17.39
CA HIS A 326 -6.46 13.05 -17.69
C HIS A 326 -6.87 14.51 -17.48
N PHE A 327 -6.55 15.09 -16.32
CA PHE A 327 -7.00 16.42 -15.93
C PHE A 327 -6.06 17.55 -16.37
N GLY A 328 -4.78 17.27 -16.52
CA GLY A 328 -3.71 18.25 -16.76
C GLY A 328 -3.16 18.84 -15.45
N GLU A 329 -1.85 19.13 -15.44
CA GLU A 329 -1.13 19.63 -14.25
C GLU A 329 -1.79 20.85 -13.58
N PRO A 330 -2.26 21.90 -14.31
CA PRO A 330 -2.83 23.08 -13.65
C PRO A 330 -4.12 22.81 -12.88
N ILE A 331 -4.90 21.81 -13.33
CA ILE A 331 -6.13 21.39 -12.65
C ILE A 331 -5.79 20.56 -11.42
N VAL A 332 -4.83 19.63 -11.55
CA VAL A 332 -4.38 18.78 -10.44
C VAL A 332 -3.78 19.62 -9.31
N GLU A 333 -2.98 20.65 -9.63
CA GLU A 333 -2.43 21.56 -8.62
C GLU A 333 -3.53 22.25 -7.81
N GLN A 334 -4.48 22.90 -8.50
CA GLN A 334 -5.59 23.60 -7.86
C GLN A 334 -6.49 22.67 -7.05
N LEU A 335 -6.69 21.44 -7.53
CA LEU A 335 -7.44 20.42 -6.81
C LEU A 335 -6.79 20.07 -5.49
N PHE A 336 -5.47 19.85 -5.47
CA PHE A 336 -4.77 19.51 -4.23
C PHE A 336 -4.70 20.66 -3.24
N ASP A 337 -4.61 21.91 -3.71
CA ASP A 337 -4.71 23.08 -2.86
C ASP A 337 -6.08 23.16 -2.15
N ARG A 338 -7.16 22.94 -2.90
CA ARG A 338 -8.52 22.90 -2.35
C ARG A 338 -8.74 21.72 -1.42
N TYR A 339 -8.30 20.54 -1.82
CA TYR A 339 -8.40 19.33 -1.01
C TYR A 339 -7.67 19.49 0.32
N LYS A 340 -6.47 20.10 0.32
CA LYS A 340 -5.71 20.43 1.53
C LYS A 340 -6.46 21.39 2.45
N GLN A 341 -7.17 22.38 1.92
CA GLN A 341 -8.01 23.28 2.73
C GLN A 341 -9.21 22.54 3.34
N ILE A 342 -9.87 21.68 2.57
CA ILE A 342 -11.00 20.85 3.05
C ILE A 342 -10.54 19.91 4.16
N ILE A 343 -9.44 19.20 3.97
CA ILE A 343 -8.86 18.31 4.99
C ILE A 343 -8.55 19.08 6.28
N ARG A 344 -7.94 20.28 6.17
CA ARG A 344 -7.65 21.12 7.35
C ARG A 344 -8.89 21.54 8.12
N ALA A 345 -9.99 21.86 7.43
CA ALA A 345 -11.25 22.20 8.07
C ALA A 345 -11.89 20.99 8.78
N GLU A 346 -11.75 19.79 8.19
CA GLU A 346 -12.38 18.57 8.69
C GLU A 346 -11.58 17.85 9.79
N MET A 347 -10.27 18.08 9.88
CA MET A 347 -9.40 17.46 10.90
C MET A 347 -9.82 17.74 12.35
N PHE A 348 -10.64 18.78 12.59
CA PHE A 348 -11.14 19.15 13.91
C PHE A 348 -12.55 18.61 14.22
N ASN A 349 -13.29 18.12 13.21
CA ASN A 349 -14.73 17.86 13.34
C ASN A 349 -15.09 16.37 13.46
N LYS A 350 -14.21 15.44 13.07
CA LYS A 350 -14.48 13.98 13.10
C LYS A 350 -13.25 13.15 13.49
N ARG A 351 -13.49 11.94 14.02
CA ARG A 351 -12.45 10.90 14.18
C ARG A 351 -12.13 10.32 12.81
N SER A 352 -11.22 10.97 12.08
CA SER A 352 -10.83 10.55 10.74
C SER A 352 -9.72 9.49 10.79
N GLU A 353 -10.03 8.30 10.27
CA GLU A 353 -9.16 7.12 10.29
C GLU A 353 -9.13 6.45 8.91
N PHE A 354 -7.99 5.84 8.58
CA PHE A 354 -7.87 4.84 7.52
C PHE A 354 -8.01 3.45 8.12
N ILE A 355 -8.72 2.57 7.41
CA ILE A 355 -8.86 1.17 7.77
C ILE A 355 -7.94 0.37 6.86
N PHE A 356 -7.12 -0.47 7.47
CA PHE A 356 -6.28 -1.46 6.80
C PHE A 356 -6.73 -2.86 7.18
N LEU A 357 -6.78 -3.76 6.21
CA LEU A 357 -6.95 -5.18 6.42
C LEU A 357 -5.57 -5.82 6.32
N THR A 358 -5.13 -6.48 7.40
CA THR A 358 -3.91 -7.28 7.39
C THR A 358 -4.27 -8.75 7.45
N ILE A 359 -3.87 -9.51 6.43
CA ILE A 359 -4.13 -10.94 6.28
C ILE A 359 -2.79 -11.68 6.25
N SER A 360 -2.65 -12.68 7.12
CA SER A 360 -1.57 -13.66 7.10
C SER A 360 -2.09 -14.96 6.47
N LEU A 361 -1.34 -15.44 5.49
CA LEU A 361 -1.67 -16.58 4.65
C LEU A 361 -0.51 -17.58 4.63
N THR A 362 -0.85 -18.86 4.52
CA THR A 362 0.12 -19.93 4.31
C THR A 362 -0.31 -20.78 3.12
N THR A 363 0.62 -21.05 2.22
CA THR A 363 0.37 -21.90 1.04
C THR A 363 0.13 -23.35 1.47
N ILE A 364 -0.93 -23.96 0.95
CA ILE A 364 -1.32 -25.36 1.23
C ILE A 364 -0.41 -26.35 0.51
#